data_AF-A0A532UTN9-F1
#
_entry.id   AF-A0A532UTN9-F1
#
_cell.length_a   1.000
_cell.length_b   1.000
_cell.length_c   1.000
_cell.angle_alpha   90.00
_cell.angle_beta   90.00
_cell.angle_gamma   90.00
#
_symmetry.space_group_name_H-M   'P 1'
#
loop_
_entity.id
_entity.type
_entity.pdbx_description
1 polymer ?
#
loop_
_entity_poly.entity_id
_entity_poly.type
_entity_poly.pdbx_seq_one_letter_code
_entity_poly.pdbx_strand_id
1 'polypeptide(L)'
;MQRPSGFTLIELLVVIAIIAILMAVLMPALNIVKEQARGIACMSNQKTMGLAYVMYADENDSSMCGGMARYAPTNGVPPWVMPPLELQGVGNYTQMASGPVTLQQRYNGLREGVLFPYIKDIGAYHCPGDNRIRQGTSNGRELQHLLYRSYSLTDYLRATANTDPKKLTDFTSPARKLLFVEEIYDAPGANHNVDAWSFNPNTNSLWDPLGVFHSNSCTFSFMDGHAAVKKWTDKRTVIYFKSRSQAATMGFGKNSQFNPPNEDLLWLDTHYPGKQRLAP
;
A
#
# COMPACT_ATOMS: atom_id res chain seq x y z
N MET A 1 33.60 -49.28 -34.96
CA MET A 1 32.42 -48.59 -34.39
C MET A 1 32.43 -48.79 -32.89
N GLN A 2 32.84 -47.79 -32.11
CA GLN A 2 32.71 -47.85 -30.65
C GLN A 2 31.24 -47.63 -30.29
N ARG A 3 30.63 -48.58 -29.58
CA ARG A 3 29.26 -48.43 -29.07
C ARG A 3 29.31 -47.40 -27.93
N PRO A 4 28.44 -46.39 -27.91
CA PRO A 4 28.35 -45.47 -26.78
C PRO A 4 27.99 -46.28 -25.53
N SER A 5 28.71 -46.03 -24.43
CA SER A 5 28.39 -46.58 -23.11
C SER A 5 27.01 -46.06 -22.69
N GLY A 6 26.09 -46.98 -22.39
CA GLY A 6 24.75 -46.63 -21.89
C GLY A 6 24.82 -46.10 -20.47
N PHE A 7 23.96 -45.11 -20.18
CA PHE A 7 23.82 -44.54 -18.85
C PHE A 7 23.21 -45.56 -17.89
N THR A 8 23.84 -45.80 -16.74
CA THR A 8 23.37 -46.78 -15.76
C THR A 8 22.29 -46.16 -14.86
N LEU A 9 21.41 -47.03 -14.31
CA LEU A 9 20.37 -46.61 -13.37
C LEU A 9 20.97 -45.98 -12.09
N ILE A 10 22.15 -46.44 -11.67
CA ILE A 10 22.87 -45.90 -10.50
C ILE A 10 23.36 -44.47 -10.78
N GLU A 11 23.95 -44.22 -11.95
CA GLU A 11 24.39 -42.87 -12.34
C GLU A 11 23.22 -41.89 -12.37
N LEU A 12 22.06 -42.32 -12.89
CA LEU A 12 20.84 -41.51 -12.86
C LEU A 12 20.38 -41.21 -11.45
N LEU A 13 20.38 -42.22 -10.58
CA LEU A 13 19.93 -42.09 -9.20
C LEU A 13 20.83 -41.14 -8.38
N VAL A 14 22.14 -41.20 -8.59
CA VAL A 14 23.09 -40.28 -7.93
C VAL A 14 22.86 -38.84 -8.41
N VAL A 15 22.63 -38.63 -9.71
CA VAL A 15 22.39 -37.28 -10.26
C VAL A 15 21.11 -36.67 -9.70
N ILE A 16 19.99 -37.42 -9.66
CA ILE A 16 18.75 -36.89 -9.08
C ILE A 16 18.89 -36.63 -7.58
N ALA A 17 19.66 -37.45 -6.85
CA ALA A 17 19.91 -37.24 -5.43
C ALA A 17 20.70 -35.94 -5.19
N ILE A 18 21.73 -35.67 -6.00
CA ILE A 18 22.49 -34.41 -5.93
C ILE A 18 21.59 -33.21 -6.26
N ILE A 19 20.78 -33.29 -7.33
CA ILE A 19 19.84 -32.21 -7.70
C ILE A 19 18.85 -31.95 -6.55
N ALA A 20 18.32 -33.01 -5.92
CA ALA A 20 17.38 -32.88 -4.80
C ALA A 20 18.03 -32.17 -3.59
N ILE A 21 19.27 -32.52 -3.24
CA ILE A 21 20.03 -31.86 -2.15
C ILE A 21 20.26 -30.38 -2.48
N LEU A 22 20.68 -30.08 -3.72
CA LEU A 22 20.90 -28.70 -4.15
C LEU A 22 19.60 -27.88 -4.11
N MET A 23 18.50 -28.43 -4.62
CA MET A 23 17.19 -27.76 -4.57
C MET A 23 16.69 -27.53 -3.14
N ALA A 24 16.94 -28.46 -2.21
CA ALA A 24 16.55 -28.32 -0.81
C ALA A 24 17.22 -27.11 -0.13
N VAL A 25 18.47 -26.80 -0.49
CA VAL A 25 19.19 -25.63 0.05
C VAL A 25 18.85 -24.34 -0.71
N LEU A 26 18.63 -24.42 -2.03
CA LEU A 26 18.35 -23.25 -2.86
C LEU A 26 16.94 -22.69 -2.68
N MET A 27 15.94 -23.53 -2.41
CA MET A 27 14.54 -23.10 -2.32
C MET A 27 14.28 -22.11 -1.16
N PRO A 28 14.77 -22.34 0.08
CA PRO A 28 14.64 -21.36 1.16
C PRO A 28 15.32 -20.02 0.85
N ALA A 29 16.54 -20.06 0.31
CA ALA A 29 17.30 -18.86 -0.06
C ALA A 29 16.57 -18.04 -1.14
N LEU A 30 16.05 -18.71 -2.17
CA LEU A 30 15.33 -18.04 -3.25
C LEU A 30 14.04 -17.36 -2.77
N ASN A 31 13.34 -17.93 -1.79
CA ASN A 31 12.15 -17.31 -1.23
C ASN A 31 12.48 -16.01 -0.48
N ILE A 32 13.56 -15.98 0.29
CA ILE A 32 14.05 -14.78 0.98
C ILE A 32 14.43 -13.69 -0.03
N VAL A 33 15.18 -14.06 -1.08
CA VAL A 33 15.61 -13.13 -2.14
C VAL A 33 14.40 -12.55 -2.88
N LYS A 34 13.41 -13.37 -3.24
CA LYS A 34 12.17 -12.90 -3.89
C LYS A 34 11.42 -11.90 -3.01
N GLU A 35 11.34 -12.17 -1.71
CA GLU A 35 10.67 -11.29 -0.76
C GLU A 35 11.40 -9.94 -0.61
N GLN A 36 12.72 -9.94 -0.53
CA GLN A 36 13.52 -8.72 -0.52
C GLN A 36 13.36 -7.91 -1.82
N ALA A 37 13.35 -8.60 -2.97
CA ALA A 37 13.15 -7.97 -4.27
C ALA A 37 11.76 -7.30 -4.37
N ARG A 38 10.71 -7.93 -3.84
CA ARG A 38 9.37 -7.32 -3.75
C ARG A 38 9.38 -6.06 -2.90
N GLY A 39 10.09 -6.08 -1.76
CA GLY A 39 10.24 -4.90 -0.91
C GLY A 39 10.94 -3.73 -1.60
N ILE A 40 12.01 -4.01 -2.34
CA ILE A 40 12.74 -3.00 -3.13
C ILE A 40 11.84 -2.42 -4.23
N ALA A 41 11.15 -3.28 -4.98
CA ALA A 41 10.23 -2.85 -6.02
C ALA A 41 9.09 -1.99 -5.44
N CYS A 42 8.55 -2.38 -4.28
CA CYS A 42 7.52 -1.62 -3.59
C CYS A 42 8.02 -0.24 -3.12
N MET A 43 9.23 -0.16 -2.57
CA MET A 43 9.85 1.11 -2.19
C MET A 43 10.09 2.00 -3.42
N SER A 44 10.47 1.41 -4.56
CA SER A 44 10.58 2.12 -5.83
C SER A 44 9.23 2.68 -6.28
N ASN A 45 8.15 1.90 -6.20
CA ASN A 45 6.80 2.35 -6.51
C ASN A 45 6.39 3.52 -5.60
N GLN A 46 6.63 3.42 -4.29
CA GLN A 46 6.36 4.53 -3.35
C GLN A 46 7.14 5.80 -3.69
N LYS A 47 8.40 5.68 -4.11
CA LYS A 47 9.18 6.83 -4.58
C LYS A 47 8.57 7.45 -5.83
N THR A 48 8.13 6.65 -6.80
CA THR A 48 7.41 7.13 -7.99
C THR A 48 6.14 7.86 -7.60
N MET A 49 5.34 7.31 -6.68
CA MET A 49 4.12 7.94 -6.17
C MET A 49 4.41 9.29 -5.48
N GLY A 50 5.44 9.33 -4.63
CA GLY A 50 5.84 10.55 -3.91
C GLY A 50 6.33 11.64 -4.86
N LEU A 51 7.21 11.30 -5.80
CA LEU A 51 7.69 12.25 -6.81
C LEU A 51 6.55 12.76 -7.70
N ALA A 52 5.63 11.89 -8.13
CA ALA A 52 4.47 12.29 -8.93
C ALA A 52 3.59 13.32 -8.20
N TYR A 53 3.41 13.17 -6.89
CA TYR A 53 2.68 14.14 -6.07
C TYR A 53 3.41 15.48 -6.00
N VAL A 54 4.73 15.46 -5.79
CA VAL A 54 5.54 16.69 -5.75
C VAL A 54 5.50 17.42 -7.09
N MET A 55 5.64 16.70 -8.22
CA MET A 55 5.52 17.26 -9.57
C MET A 55 4.14 17.86 -9.82
N TYR A 56 3.07 17.16 -9.42
CA TYR A 56 1.72 17.69 -9.50
C TYR A 56 1.58 18.99 -8.70
N ALA A 57 2.08 19.02 -7.46
CA ALA A 57 2.00 20.22 -6.63
C ALA A 57 2.78 21.39 -7.25
N ASP A 58 3.98 21.13 -7.79
CA ASP A 58 4.81 22.14 -8.46
C ASP A 58 4.08 22.80 -9.64
N GLU A 59 3.41 22.01 -10.49
CA GLU A 59 2.64 22.50 -11.64
C GLU A 59 1.31 23.17 -11.26
N ASN A 60 0.86 23.08 -10.01
CA ASN A 60 -0.46 23.53 -9.56
C ASN A 60 -0.38 24.51 -8.36
N ASP A 61 0.58 25.44 -8.36
CA ASP A 61 0.74 26.48 -7.31
C ASP A 61 0.88 25.89 -5.89
N SER A 62 1.61 24.78 -5.79
CA SER A 62 1.76 23.95 -4.58
C SER A 62 0.47 23.29 -4.09
N SER A 63 -0.61 23.30 -4.88
CA SER A 63 -1.89 22.72 -4.50
C SER A 63 -1.81 21.20 -4.35
N MET A 64 -2.48 20.71 -3.32
CA MET A 64 -2.59 19.29 -3.05
C MET A 64 -3.72 18.64 -3.84
N CYS A 65 -3.58 17.36 -4.16
CA CYS A 65 -4.71 16.49 -4.51
C CYS A 65 -5.18 15.72 -3.28
N GLY A 66 -6.48 15.48 -3.20
CA GLY A 66 -7.13 14.90 -2.02
C GLY A 66 -6.94 13.39 -1.94
N GLY A 67 -6.77 12.88 -0.72
CA GLY A 67 -6.49 11.47 -0.43
C GLY A 67 -7.63 10.47 -0.65
N MET A 68 -8.87 10.93 -0.71
CA MET A 68 -10.03 10.06 -0.93
C MET A 68 -10.25 9.74 -2.40
N ALA A 69 -10.68 8.53 -2.71
CA ALA A 69 -11.15 8.18 -4.04
C ALA A 69 -12.54 8.81 -4.28
N ARG A 70 -12.63 9.73 -5.23
CA ARG A 70 -13.87 10.44 -5.59
C ARG A 70 -14.07 10.47 -7.10
N TYR A 71 -15.32 10.55 -7.54
CA TYR A 71 -15.66 10.70 -8.97
C TYR A 71 -15.60 12.15 -9.47
N ALA A 72 -15.37 13.11 -8.57
CA ALA A 72 -15.28 14.53 -8.89
C ALA A 72 -14.46 15.27 -7.81
N PRO A 73 -13.92 16.46 -8.12
CA PRO A 73 -13.32 17.32 -7.11
C PRO A 73 -14.29 17.63 -5.97
N THR A 74 -13.78 17.72 -4.75
CA THR A 74 -14.56 18.09 -3.56
C THR A 74 -13.97 19.37 -3.00
N ASN A 75 -14.76 20.44 -2.90
CA ASN A 75 -14.32 21.77 -2.45
C ASN A 75 -13.07 22.29 -3.22
N GLY A 76 -13.06 22.10 -4.54
CA GLY A 76 -11.96 22.52 -5.42
C GLY A 76 -10.73 21.61 -5.39
N VAL A 77 -10.71 20.56 -4.55
CA VAL A 77 -9.60 19.64 -4.47
C VAL A 77 -9.88 18.38 -5.29
N PRO A 78 -9.07 18.10 -6.34
CA PRO A 78 -9.27 16.93 -7.17
C PRO A 78 -8.74 15.66 -6.48
N PRO A 79 -9.32 14.48 -6.77
CA PRO A 79 -8.88 13.23 -6.17
C PRO A 79 -7.62 12.69 -6.86
N TRP A 80 -6.69 12.15 -6.07
CA TRP A 80 -5.46 11.53 -6.61
C TRP A 80 -5.72 10.29 -7.47
N VAL A 81 -6.83 9.58 -7.18
CA VAL A 81 -7.37 8.43 -7.92
C VAL A 81 -8.90 8.48 -7.90
N MET A 82 -9.53 7.95 -8.93
CA MET A 82 -10.98 7.76 -8.94
C MET A 82 -11.37 6.33 -8.54
N PRO A 83 -12.60 6.11 -8.04
CA PRO A 83 -13.16 4.77 -7.89
C PRO A 83 -13.27 4.02 -9.23
N PRO A 84 -13.63 2.73 -9.24
CA PRO A 84 -13.73 1.95 -10.47
C PRO A 84 -14.71 2.56 -11.49
N LEU A 85 -14.32 2.53 -12.76
CA LEU A 85 -15.06 3.14 -13.89
C LEU A 85 -15.22 2.15 -15.05
N GLU A 86 -16.42 2.05 -15.58
CA GLU A 86 -16.68 1.29 -16.82
C GLU A 86 -16.54 2.21 -18.04
N LEU A 87 -15.78 1.79 -19.04
CA LEU A 87 -15.60 2.56 -20.28
C LEU A 87 -16.77 2.27 -21.24
N GLN A 88 -17.57 3.27 -21.56
CA GLN A 88 -18.70 3.17 -22.49
C GLN A 88 -18.35 3.59 -23.93
N GLY A 89 -17.16 4.13 -24.13
CA GLY A 89 -16.66 4.70 -25.38
C GLY A 89 -15.46 5.59 -25.12
N VAL A 90 -14.86 6.17 -26.16
CA VAL A 90 -13.67 7.03 -26.00
C VAL A 90 -14.02 8.24 -25.11
N GLY A 91 -13.42 8.29 -23.90
CA GLY A 91 -13.59 9.38 -22.95
C GLY A 91 -14.89 9.39 -22.14
N ASN A 92 -15.75 8.37 -22.27
CA ASN A 92 -17.03 8.29 -21.53
C ASN A 92 -17.01 7.14 -20.53
N TYR A 93 -17.30 7.45 -19.26
CA TYR A 93 -17.26 6.48 -18.16
C TYR A 93 -18.56 6.40 -17.38
N THR A 94 -18.88 5.20 -16.90
CA THR A 94 -19.95 4.95 -15.91
C THR A 94 -19.35 4.61 -14.55
N GLN A 95 -19.92 5.17 -13.49
CA GLN A 95 -19.48 4.95 -12.11
C GLN A 95 -19.88 3.56 -11.62
N MET A 96 -18.94 2.84 -11.00
CA MET A 96 -19.18 1.52 -10.41
C MET A 96 -19.22 1.61 -8.88
N ALA A 97 -20.25 2.29 -8.34
CA ALA A 97 -20.32 2.67 -6.92
C ALA A 97 -20.41 1.48 -5.95
N SER A 98 -20.96 0.34 -6.36
CA SER A 98 -21.10 -0.85 -5.52
C SER A 98 -21.10 -2.13 -6.36
N GLY A 99 -21.09 -3.28 -5.68
CA GLY A 99 -21.16 -4.58 -6.33
C GLY A 99 -19.85 -5.03 -6.99
N PRO A 100 -19.91 -6.12 -7.78
CA PRO A 100 -18.74 -6.72 -8.43
C PRO A 100 -18.08 -5.75 -9.41
N VAL A 101 -16.76 -5.58 -9.29
CA VAL A 101 -15.98 -4.72 -10.20
C VAL A 101 -14.73 -5.42 -10.72
N THR A 102 -14.56 -5.38 -12.03
CA THR A 102 -13.44 -6.03 -12.73
C THR A 102 -12.14 -5.29 -12.47
N LEU A 103 -11.03 -5.98 -12.72
CA LEU A 103 -9.71 -5.37 -12.62
C LEU A 103 -9.53 -4.20 -13.61
N GLN A 104 -10.10 -4.31 -14.81
CA GLN A 104 -10.05 -3.25 -15.81
C GLN A 104 -10.81 -2.01 -15.34
N GLN A 105 -11.97 -2.16 -14.70
CA GLN A 105 -12.72 -1.02 -14.16
C GLN A 105 -11.92 -0.29 -13.08
N ARG A 106 -11.20 -1.04 -12.22
CA ARG A 106 -10.29 -0.46 -11.24
C ARG A 106 -9.17 0.33 -11.91
N TYR A 107 -8.58 -0.24 -12.96
CA TYR A 107 -7.53 0.42 -13.75
C TYR A 107 -8.00 1.71 -14.40
N ASN A 108 -9.22 1.74 -14.93
CA ASN A 108 -9.79 2.96 -15.49
C ASN A 108 -9.89 4.06 -14.42
N GLY A 109 -10.39 3.74 -13.21
CA GLY A 109 -10.42 4.70 -12.09
C GLY A 109 -9.05 5.25 -11.71
N LEU A 110 -8.00 4.42 -11.74
CA LEU A 110 -6.63 4.87 -11.50
C LEU A 110 -6.12 5.80 -12.60
N ARG A 111 -6.43 5.51 -13.87
CA ARG A 111 -6.02 6.33 -15.03
C ARG A 111 -6.61 7.74 -15.02
N GLU A 112 -7.82 7.89 -14.47
CA GLU A 112 -8.52 9.18 -14.38
C GLU A 112 -8.10 10.00 -13.14
N GLY A 113 -7.24 9.46 -12.27
CA GLY A 113 -6.66 10.21 -11.15
C GLY A 113 -5.67 11.28 -11.60
N VAL A 114 -5.62 12.42 -10.89
CA VAL A 114 -4.74 13.55 -11.30
C VAL A 114 -3.24 13.26 -11.22
N LEU A 115 -2.83 12.21 -10.50
CA LEU A 115 -1.42 11.81 -10.45
C LEU A 115 -1.01 10.89 -11.61
N PHE A 116 -1.98 10.28 -12.31
CA PHE A 116 -1.67 9.32 -13.37
C PHE A 116 -0.83 9.91 -14.51
N PRO A 117 -1.03 11.16 -14.97
CA PRO A 117 -0.18 11.78 -15.99
C PRO A 117 1.31 11.86 -15.62
N TYR A 118 1.65 11.87 -14.33
CA TYR A 118 3.03 11.92 -13.83
C TYR A 118 3.62 10.52 -13.62
N ILE A 119 2.77 9.53 -13.34
CA ILE A 119 3.17 8.14 -13.05
C ILE A 119 3.25 7.32 -14.35
N LYS A 120 2.23 7.42 -15.21
CA LYS A 120 2.07 6.71 -16.50
C LYS A 120 2.24 5.18 -16.43
N ASP A 121 2.16 4.60 -15.24
CA ASP A 121 2.22 3.17 -15.01
C ASP A 121 1.22 2.77 -13.93
N ILE A 122 0.32 1.85 -14.27
CA ILE A 122 -0.66 1.31 -13.32
C ILE A 122 0.03 0.40 -12.30
N GLY A 123 1.10 -0.29 -12.72
CA GLY A 123 1.90 -1.15 -11.85
C GLY A 123 2.40 -0.44 -10.59
N ALA A 124 2.69 0.86 -10.71
CA ALA A 124 3.18 1.69 -9.62
C ALA A 124 2.15 1.94 -8.49
N TYR A 125 0.86 1.62 -8.66
CA TYR A 125 -0.17 1.74 -7.61
C TYR A 125 -0.29 0.48 -6.74
N HIS A 126 0.42 -0.59 -7.10
CA HIS A 126 0.32 -1.89 -6.46
C HIS A 126 1.65 -2.33 -5.88
N CYS A 127 1.59 -2.84 -4.65
CA CYS A 127 2.71 -3.48 -4.00
C CYS A 127 2.85 -4.92 -4.53
N PRO A 128 4.02 -5.35 -5.05
CA PRO A 128 4.21 -6.72 -5.54
C PRO A 128 4.05 -7.82 -4.49
N GLY A 129 4.05 -7.47 -3.20
CA GLY A 129 3.78 -8.38 -2.09
C GLY A 129 2.30 -8.42 -1.67
N ASP A 130 1.47 -7.49 -2.14
CA ASP A 130 0.06 -7.42 -1.81
C ASP A 130 -0.75 -8.42 -2.66
N ASN A 131 -1.26 -9.47 -2.01
CA ASN A 131 -1.99 -10.52 -2.70
C ASN A 131 -3.51 -10.32 -2.68
N ARG A 132 -4.04 -9.18 -2.21
CA ARG A 132 -5.49 -8.95 -2.10
C ARG A 132 -6.22 -8.94 -3.45
N ILE A 133 -5.50 -8.72 -4.55
CA ILE A 133 -6.03 -8.88 -5.91
C ILE A 133 -6.38 -10.35 -6.23
N ARG A 134 -5.82 -11.33 -5.51
CA ARG A 134 -6.06 -12.78 -5.70
C ARG A 134 -6.74 -13.43 -4.50
N GLN A 135 -6.36 -13.01 -3.30
CA GLN A 135 -6.79 -13.63 -2.04
C GLN A 135 -7.98 -12.93 -1.39
N GLY A 136 -8.38 -11.76 -1.89
CA GLY A 136 -9.42 -10.93 -1.28
C GLY A 136 -8.96 -10.20 -0.03
N THR A 137 -9.92 -9.66 0.70
CA THR A 137 -9.72 -8.92 1.96
C THR A 137 -10.33 -9.70 3.12
N SER A 138 -10.28 -9.14 4.33
CA SER A 138 -10.98 -9.73 5.50
C SER A 138 -12.50 -9.78 5.31
N ASN A 139 -13.06 -9.04 4.34
CA ASN A 139 -14.49 -9.04 4.03
C ASN A 139 -14.93 -10.18 3.09
N GLY A 140 -14.01 -10.82 2.37
CA GLY A 140 -14.36 -11.87 1.41
C GLY A 140 -13.39 -11.99 0.24
N ARG A 141 -13.68 -12.95 -0.65
CA ARG A 141 -12.87 -13.29 -1.84
C ARG A 141 -13.60 -13.04 -3.16
N GLU A 142 -14.85 -12.59 -3.07
CA GLU A 142 -15.69 -12.18 -4.18
C GLU A 142 -15.07 -10.98 -4.89
N LEU A 143 -15.45 -10.78 -6.16
CA LEU A 143 -14.85 -9.77 -7.04
C LEU A 143 -14.89 -8.34 -6.45
N GLN A 144 -15.95 -8.00 -5.70
CA GLN A 144 -16.03 -6.71 -5.02
C GLN A 144 -14.97 -6.52 -3.92
N HIS A 145 -14.53 -7.60 -3.26
CA HIS A 145 -13.62 -7.57 -2.11
C HIS A 145 -12.15 -7.69 -2.49
N LEU A 146 -11.84 -7.89 -3.78
CA LEU A 146 -10.47 -7.81 -4.30
C LEU A 146 -10.00 -6.36 -4.28
N LEU A 147 -8.70 -6.13 -4.08
CA LEU A 147 -8.10 -4.79 -4.14
C LEU A 147 -6.82 -4.82 -4.95
N TYR A 148 -6.66 -3.82 -5.82
CA TYR A 148 -5.42 -3.60 -6.57
C TYR A 148 -4.55 -2.52 -5.94
N ARG A 149 -5.14 -1.39 -5.54
CA ARG A 149 -4.39 -0.27 -4.97
C ARG A 149 -3.87 -0.65 -3.59
N SER A 150 -2.55 -0.63 -3.42
CA SER A 150 -1.88 -0.95 -2.15
C SER A 150 -1.49 0.29 -1.36
N TYR A 151 -1.49 1.46 -2.00
CA TYR A 151 -1.05 2.71 -1.39
C TYR A 151 -2.22 3.65 -1.13
N SER A 152 -2.09 4.48 -0.09
CA SER A 152 -3.03 5.55 0.23
C SER A 152 -2.29 6.75 0.79
N LEU A 153 -2.85 7.93 0.54
CA LEU A 153 -2.43 9.14 1.25
C LEU A 153 -2.81 9.03 2.73
N THR A 154 -2.12 9.75 3.60
CA THR A 154 -2.57 9.89 4.99
C THR A 154 -3.87 10.71 5.04
N ASP A 155 -4.76 10.41 5.98
CA ASP A 155 -6.09 11.05 6.10
C ASP A 155 -6.01 12.54 6.41
N TYR A 156 -4.91 13.00 7.01
CA TYR A 156 -4.64 14.43 7.16
C TYR A 156 -4.49 15.16 5.81
N LEU A 157 -4.14 14.43 4.75
CA LEU A 157 -4.00 14.91 3.37
C LEU A 157 -5.25 14.61 2.54
N ARG A 158 -6.40 14.31 3.16
CA ARG A 158 -7.68 14.28 2.45
C ARG A 158 -7.95 15.60 1.74
N ALA A 159 -7.50 16.72 2.33
CA ALA A 159 -7.59 18.07 1.78
C ALA A 159 -9.00 18.43 1.27
N THR A 160 -10.07 17.90 1.85
CA THR A 160 -11.45 18.14 1.38
C THR A 160 -12.27 19.03 2.32
N ALA A 161 -11.97 19.10 3.62
CA ALA A 161 -12.66 20.02 4.52
C ALA A 161 -12.10 21.45 4.42
N ASN A 162 -12.90 22.46 4.76
CA ASN A 162 -12.48 23.87 4.67
C ASN A 162 -11.29 24.21 5.60
N THR A 163 -11.09 23.42 6.66
CA THR A 163 -10.00 23.59 7.63
C THR A 163 -8.75 22.79 7.29
N ASP A 164 -8.81 21.92 6.28
CA ASP A 164 -7.66 21.08 5.93
C ASP A 164 -6.62 21.92 5.16
N PRO A 165 -5.31 21.69 5.38
CA PRO A 165 -4.26 22.26 4.54
C PRO A 165 -4.51 21.96 3.07
N LYS A 166 -4.22 22.94 2.20
CA LYS A 166 -4.46 22.82 0.75
C LYS A 166 -3.18 22.88 -0.06
N LYS A 167 -2.08 23.32 0.55
CA LYS A 167 -0.80 23.43 -0.14
C LYS A 167 0.25 22.54 0.50
N LEU A 168 1.07 21.92 -0.33
CA LEU A 168 2.20 21.12 0.14
C LEU A 168 3.21 21.98 0.93
N THR A 169 3.30 23.27 0.60
CA THR A 169 4.14 24.27 1.29
C THR A 169 3.61 24.66 2.68
N ASP A 170 2.39 24.27 3.06
CA ASP A 170 1.85 24.51 4.40
C ASP A 170 2.55 23.63 5.45
N PHE A 171 3.26 22.59 5.03
CA PHE A 171 3.92 21.62 5.90
C PHE A 171 5.40 21.96 6.11
N THR A 172 5.82 21.99 7.38
CA THR A 172 7.23 22.12 7.74
C THR A 172 7.91 20.75 7.79
N SER A 173 9.20 20.72 7.44
CA SER A 173 10.02 19.49 7.43
C SER A 173 9.47 18.36 6.53
N PRO A 174 9.25 18.60 5.22
CA PRO A 174 8.60 17.63 4.32
C PRO A 174 9.30 16.26 4.28
N ALA A 175 10.63 16.23 4.40
CA ALA A 175 11.43 14.99 4.50
C ALA A 175 11.14 14.14 5.76
N ARG A 176 10.34 14.64 6.71
CA ARG A 176 9.93 13.87 7.90
C ARG A 176 8.44 13.56 7.90
N LYS A 177 7.66 14.04 6.93
CA LYS A 177 6.21 13.91 6.93
C LYS A 177 5.77 12.86 5.92
N LEU A 178 5.00 11.88 6.38
CA LEU A 178 4.44 10.82 5.55
C LEU A 178 3.48 11.40 4.50
N LEU A 179 3.63 10.94 3.27
CA LEU A 179 2.74 11.27 2.17
C LEU A 179 1.87 10.06 1.85
N PHE A 180 2.45 9.02 1.23
CA PHE A 180 1.78 7.74 1.03
C PHE A 180 2.25 6.68 2.00
N VAL A 181 1.33 5.77 2.31
CA VAL A 181 1.57 4.58 3.12
C VAL A 181 1.09 3.34 2.36
N GLU A 182 1.68 2.18 2.64
CA GLU A 182 1.13 0.90 2.19
C GLU A 182 -0.01 0.49 3.13
N GLU A 183 -1.25 0.62 2.67
CA GLU A 183 -2.45 0.45 3.48
C GLU A 183 -3.11 -0.90 3.24
N ILE A 184 -3.53 -1.57 4.32
CA ILE A 184 -4.43 -2.72 4.27
C ILE A 184 -5.88 -2.24 4.46
N TYR A 185 -6.45 -1.61 3.43
CA TYR A 185 -7.88 -1.32 3.41
C TYR A 185 -8.74 -2.57 3.51
N ASP A 186 -9.70 -2.52 4.43
CA ASP A 186 -10.62 -3.60 4.72
C ASP A 186 -12.03 -3.13 5.13
N ALA A 187 -12.46 -1.94 4.67
CA ALA A 187 -13.77 -1.43 5.03
C ALA A 187 -14.91 -2.26 4.38
N PRO A 188 -15.98 -2.58 5.14
CA PRO A 188 -17.09 -3.36 4.63
C PRO A 188 -17.90 -2.57 3.60
N GLY A 189 -18.45 -3.26 2.59
CA GLY A 189 -19.43 -2.69 1.66
C GLY A 189 -18.87 -1.84 0.52
N ALA A 190 -17.58 -1.48 0.54
CA ALA A 190 -16.93 -0.82 -0.58
C ALA A 190 -16.27 -1.84 -1.51
N ASN A 191 -16.37 -1.62 -2.83
CA ASN A 191 -15.72 -2.43 -3.84
C ASN A 191 -14.32 -1.92 -4.23
N HIS A 192 -13.82 -0.89 -3.56
CA HIS A 192 -12.52 -0.25 -3.75
C HIS A 192 -12.08 0.42 -2.44
N ASN A 193 -10.84 0.89 -2.38
CA ASN A 193 -10.37 1.71 -1.26
C ASN A 193 -10.87 3.16 -1.43
N VAL A 194 -11.86 3.54 -0.63
CA VAL A 194 -12.55 4.85 -0.69
C VAL A 194 -11.74 5.93 0.02
N ASP A 195 -11.14 5.58 1.15
CA ASP A 195 -10.61 6.53 2.11
C ASP A 195 -9.10 6.70 1.99
N ALA A 196 -8.57 7.57 2.84
CA ALA A 196 -7.17 7.73 3.11
C ALA A 196 -6.82 7.00 4.42
N TRP A 197 -5.54 6.70 4.65
CA TRP A 197 -5.12 5.96 5.82
C TRP A 197 -5.19 6.81 7.09
N SER A 198 -5.94 6.36 8.08
CA SER A 198 -6.19 7.12 9.30
C SER A 198 -5.40 6.62 10.54
N PHE A 199 -4.73 7.57 11.19
CA PHE A 199 -4.03 7.40 12.46
C PHE A 199 -4.36 8.56 13.39
N ASN A 200 -4.64 8.27 14.66
CA ASN A 200 -4.90 9.29 15.66
C ASN A 200 -3.64 9.52 16.53
N PRO A 201 -2.89 10.62 16.30
CA PRO A 201 -1.70 10.94 17.07
C PRO A 201 -2.01 11.21 18.55
N ASN A 202 -3.15 11.81 18.88
CA ASN A 202 -3.49 12.20 20.26
C ASN A 202 -3.59 10.98 21.20
N THR A 203 -4.24 9.93 20.73
CA THR A 203 -4.48 8.69 21.50
C THR A 203 -3.47 7.58 21.18
N ASN A 204 -2.53 7.82 20.28
CA ASN A 204 -1.61 6.80 19.75
C ASN A 204 -2.34 5.56 19.23
N SER A 205 -3.45 5.74 18.51
CA SER A 205 -4.31 4.64 18.09
C SER A 205 -4.46 4.58 16.58
N LEU A 206 -4.50 3.36 16.05
CA LEU A 206 -4.66 3.10 14.62
C LEU A 206 -6.13 2.81 14.31
N TRP A 207 -6.61 3.38 13.20
CA TRP A 207 -7.89 2.99 12.62
C TRP A 207 -7.68 1.88 11.59
N ASP A 208 -6.73 2.05 10.67
CA ASP A 208 -6.52 1.13 9.56
C ASP A 208 -5.16 0.41 9.66
N PRO A 209 -5.12 -0.89 9.32
CA PRO A 209 -3.88 -1.63 9.31
C PRO A 209 -2.96 -1.19 8.15
N LEU A 210 -1.65 -1.25 8.39
CA LEU A 210 -0.63 -0.99 7.38
C LEU A 210 -0.01 -2.30 6.88
N GLY A 211 0.67 -2.20 5.75
CA GLY A 211 1.30 -3.32 5.07
C GLY A 211 2.29 -4.10 5.94
N VAL A 212 2.24 -5.42 5.80
CA VAL A 212 3.23 -6.36 6.34
C VAL A 212 3.82 -7.24 5.23
N PHE A 213 3.71 -6.76 3.99
CA PHE A 213 3.90 -7.54 2.76
C PHE A 213 5.35 -7.90 2.46
N HIS A 214 6.32 -7.27 3.14
CA HIS A 214 7.75 -7.45 2.91
C HIS A 214 8.45 -7.88 4.19
N SER A 215 8.23 -9.13 4.60
CA SER A 215 8.74 -9.69 5.86
C SER A 215 8.37 -8.84 7.09
N ASN A 216 7.09 -8.55 7.34
CA ASN A 216 6.66 -7.64 8.43
C ASN A 216 7.25 -6.22 8.33
N SER A 217 7.44 -5.71 7.12
CA SER A 217 7.84 -4.32 6.87
C SER A 217 6.79 -3.64 6.00
N CYS A 218 6.73 -2.33 6.11
CA CYS A 218 5.87 -1.45 5.33
C CYS A 218 6.73 -0.41 4.59
N THR A 219 6.30 -0.02 3.40
CA THR A 219 6.93 1.02 2.61
C THR A 219 6.15 2.33 2.72
N PHE A 220 6.87 3.44 2.75
CA PHE A 220 6.33 4.78 2.91
C PHE A 220 6.96 5.71 1.89
N SER A 221 6.23 6.75 1.49
CA SER A 221 6.79 7.94 0.86
C SER A 221 6.60 9.17 1.74
N PHE A 222 7.41 10.19 1.48
CA PHE A 222 7.44 11.42 2.24
C PHE A 222 7.14 12.62 1.34
N MET A 223 6.82 13.76 1.95
CA MET A 223 6.37 14.96 1.24
C MET A 223 7.43 15.63 0.37
N ASP A 224 8.71 15.27 0.52
CA ASP A 224 9.80 15.67 -0.37
C ASP A 224 10.04 14.68 -1.53
N GLY A 225 9.23 13.62 -1.62
CA GLY A 225 9.27 12.63 -2.68
C GLY A 225 10.21 11.43 -2.46
N HIS A 226 10.94 11.36 -1.34
CA HIS A 226 11.71 10.15 -1.04
C HIS A 226 10.81 9.04 -0.47
N ALA A 227 11.35 7.82 -0.42
CA ALA A 227 10.67 6.65 0.13
C ALA A 227 11.58 5.90 1.10
N ALA A 228 10.98 5.26 2.10
CA ALA A 228 11.69 4.45 3.08
C ALA A 228 10.89 3.21 3.50
N VAL A 229 11.58 2.26 4.10
CA VAL A 229 10.99 1.04 4.68
C VAL A 229 11.02 1.16 6.19
N LYS A 230 9.90 0.88 6.86
CA LYS A 230 9.85 0.62 8.31
C LYS A 230 9.61 -0.86 8.53
N LYS A 231 10.56 -1.51 9.23
CA LYS A 231 10.34 -2.83 9.82
C LYS A 231 9.51 -2.68 11.08
N TRP A 232 8.42 -3.43 11.21
CA TRP A 232 7.64 -3.46 12.45
C TRP A 232 8.40 -4.25 13.51
N THR A 233 8.59 -3.65 14.68
CA THR A 233 9.38 -4.23 15.77
C THR A 233 8.51 -4.72 16.92
N ASP A 234 7.34 -4.09 17.15
CA ASP A 234 6.37 -4.57 18.13
C ASP A 234 5.50 -5.68 17.53
N LYS A 235 5.46 -6.84 18.21
CA LYS A 235 4.67 -7.99 17.76
C LYS A 235 3.18 -7.67 17.68
N ARG A 236 2.68 -6.78 18.54
CA ARG A 236 1.26 -6.38 18.56
C ARG A 236 0.89 -5.61 17.29
N THR A 237 1.82 -4.81 16.75
CA THR A 237 1.67 -4.16 15.43
C THR A 237 1.47 -5.20 14.34
N VAL A 238 2.35 -6.20 14.27
CA VAL A 238 2.28 -7.27 13.26
C VAL A 238 1.00 -8.09 13.40
N ILE A 239 0.56 -8.40 14.62
CA ILE A 239 -0.69 -9.13 14.88
C ILE A 239 -1.88 -8.30 14.37
N TYR A 240 -1.96 -7.02 14.76
CA TYR A 240 -3.04 -6.13 14.34
C TYR A 240 -3.11 -5.97 12.82
N PHE A 241 -1.97 -5.82 12.16
CA PHE A 241 -1.90 -5.67 10.70
C PHE A 241 -2.21 -6.96 9.92
N LYS A 242 -1.95 -8.13 10.51
CA LYS A 242 -2.31 -9.42 9.91
C LYS A 242 -3.77 -9.80 10.18
N SER A 243 -4.26 -9.53 11.38
CA SER A 243 -5.58 -9.94 11.82
C SER A 243 -6.12 -9.06 12.94
N ARG A 244 -7.08 -8.20 12.59
CA ARG A 244 -7.78 -7.33 13.55
C ARG A 244 -8.59 -8.12 14.56
N SER A 245 -9.18 -9.24 14.14
CA SER A 245 -9.94 -10.12 15.04
C SER A 245 -9.04 -10.76 16.08
N GLN A 246 -7.84 -11.22 15.70
CA GLN A 246 -6.87 -11.75 16.64
C GLN A 246 -6.35 -10.68 17.60
N ALA A 247 -6.07 -9.48 17.11
CA ALA A 247 -5.69 -8.37 18.00
C ALA A 247 -6.79 -8.09 19.05
N ALA A 248 -8.04 -8.06 18.62
CA ALA A 248 -9.18 -7.80 19.50
C ALA A 248 -9.32 -8.85 20.61
N THR A 249 -9.12 -10.14 20.32
CA THR A 249 -9.15 -11.19 21.35
C THR A 249 -7.99 -11.07 22.36
N MET A 250 -6.92 -10.36 22.00
CA MET A 250 -5.78 -10.07 22.86
C MET A 250 -5.88 -8.72 23.58
N GLY A 251 -7.00 -8.00 23.44
CA GLY A 251 -7.28 -6.76 24.19
C GLY A 251 -6.65 -5.49 23.60
N PHE A 252 -6.24 -5.49 22.33
CA PHE A 252 -5.78 -4.28 21.62
C PHE A 252 -6.34 -4.22 20.20
N GLY A 253 -6.25 -3.08 19.53
CA GLY A 253 -6.64 -2.97 18.13
C GLY A 253 -7.20 -1.61 17.74
N LYS A 254 -8.26 -1.63 16.90
CA LYS A 254 -8.84 -0.43 16.31
C LYS A 254 -9.22 0.57 17.39
N ASN A 255 -8.83 1.84 17.21
CA ASN A 255 -9.17 2.94 18.10
C ASN A 255 -8.81 2.69 19.58
N SER A 256 -7.90 1.75 19.84
CA SER A 256 -7.47 1.38 21.18
C SER A 256 -6.03 1.82 21.36
N GLN A 257 -5.75 2.49 22.48
CA GLN A 257 -4.38 2.81 22.86
C GLN A 257 -3.67 1.51 23.27
N PHE A 258 -2.48 1.29 22.73
CA PHE A 258 -1.67 0.14 23.10
C PHE A 258 -1.09 0.35 24.50
N ASN A 259 -1.23 -0.65 25.38
CA ASN A 259 -0.66 -0.67 26.72
C ASN A 259 0.16 -1.96 26.92
N PRO A 260 1.48 -1.91 27.22
CA PRO A 260 2.33 -0.70 27.29
C PRO A 260 2.40 0.06 25.94
N PRO A 261 2.90 1.30 25.88
CA PRO A 261 3.04 2.05 24.64
C PRO A 261 3.72 1.24 23.52
N ASN A 262 3.28 1.45 22.28
CA ASN A 262 3.81 0.76 21.11
C ASN A 262 4.80 1.66 20.36
N GLU A 263 6.04 1.22 20.25
CA GLU A 263 7.15 1.97 19.63
C GLU A 263 6.95 2.24 18.13
N ASP A 264 6.29 1.33 17.41
CA ASP A 264 5.99 1.52 15.99
C ASP A 264 5.04 2.71 15.78
N LEU A 265 4.12 2.90 16.72
CA LEU A 265 3.13 3.97 16.69
C LEU A 265 3.75 5.31 17.12
N LEU A 266 4.78 5.30 17.98
CA LEU A 266 5.59 6.50 18.26
C LEU A 266 6.32 6.96 16.99
N TRP A 267 6.88 6.03 16.22
CA TRP A 267 7.49 6.36 14.93
C TRP A 267 6.46 6.98 13.97
N LEU A 268 5.26 6.38 13.86
CA LEU A 268 4.18 6.94 13.03
C LEU A 268 3.77 8.35 13.47
N ASP A 269 3.65 8.60 14.79
CA ASP A 269 3.31 9.92 15.33
C ASP A 269 4.35 10.98 14.94
N THR A 270 5.64 10.67 15.06
CA THR A 270 6.72 11.62 14.68
C THR A 270 6.76 11.94 13.18
N HIS A 271 6.18 11.10 12.32
CA HIS A 271 6.13 11.33 10.88
C HIS A 271 4.74 11.68 10.35
N TYR A 272 3.69 11.65 11.18
CA TYR A 272 2.34 11.99 10.74
C TYR A 272 2.27 13.48 10.35
N PRO A 273 1.60 13.85 9.24
CA PRO A 273 1.51 15.25 8.80
C PRO A 273 0.73 16.18 9.73
N GLY A 274 -0.21 15.63 10.51
CA GLY A 274 -1.07 16.40 11.42
C GLY A 274 -0.38 16.84 12.71
N LYS A 275 -1.18 17.38 13.64
CA LYS A 275 -0.72 17.73 14.99
C LYS A 275 -0.18 16.48 15.68
N GLN A 276 1.11 16.48 15.98
CA GLN A 276 1.83 15.36 16.60
C GLN A 276 1.71 15.45 18.11
N ARG A 277 1.65 14.31 18.81
CA ARG A 277 1.64 14.32 20.29
C ARG A 277 3.02 14.59 20.87
N LEU A 278 4.07 14.22 20.14
CA LEU A 278 5.46 14.22 20.57
C LEU A 278 6.31 15.34 19.94
N ALA A 279 5.71 16.26 19.17
CA ALA A 279 6.41 17.46 18.75
C ALA A 279 6.40 18.51 19.88
N PRO A 280 7.52 19.20 20.15
CA PRO A 280 7.55 20.34 21.07
C PRO A 280 6.66 21.48 20.58
#